data_AF-A0A2S7QEN1-F1
#
_entry.id   AF-A0A2S7QEN1-F1
#
_cell.length_a   1.000
_cell.length_b   1.000
_cell.length_c   1.000
_cell.angle_alpha   90.00
_cell.angle_beta   90.00
_cell.angle_gamma   90.00
#
_symmetry.space_group_name_H-M   'P 1'
#
loop_
_entity.id
_entity.type
_entity.pdbx_description
1 polymer ?
#
loop_
_entity_poly.entity_id
_entity_poly.type
_entity_poly.pdbx_seq_one_letter_code
_entity_poly.pdbx_strand_id
1 'polypeptide(L)'
;MPLLCLSLTGANEGSTLERSETPPNPSIVIPFSRDTDFVERGTILDQIYQKCTVSGSRTALVGLGGVGKSQLAIEYAYRTRDRSPETWIFWVHASNAARFEQSFRDIANCVKIPGRQNLQANIFQLVCDWLRNDRKGKWVLILDNMDDAGFLV
;
A
#
# COMPACT_ATOMS: atom_id res chain seq x y z
N MET A 1 -17.08 -1.13 -8.93
CA MET A 1 -16.68 -2.20 -9.87
C MET A 1 -15.40 -2.84 -9.35
N PRO A 2 -15.32 -4.19 -9.29
CA PRO A 2 -14.20 -4.87 -8.66
C PRO A 2 -13.04 -5.00 -9.65
N LEU A 3 -11.87 -4.45 -9.33
CA LEU A 3 -10.71 -4.62 -10.18
C LEU A 3 -10.18 -6.06 -10.07
N LEU A 4 -10.08 -6.65 -11.25
CA LEU A 4 -9.96 -8.05 -11.65
C LEU A 4 -8.53 -8.60 -11.44
N CYS A 5 -8.44 -9.88 -11.07
CA CYS A 5 -7.20 -10.66 -11.11
C CYS A 5 -7.13 -11.39 -12.45
N LEU A 6 -6.11 -11.11 -13.28
CA LEU A 6 -5.83 -11.85 -14.51
C LEU A 6 -4.49 -12.57 -14.35
N SER A 7 -4.54 -13.90 -14.49
CA SER A 7 -3.39 -14.78 -14.65
C SER A 7 -3.11 -14.92 -16.14
N LEU A 8 -1.88 -14.63 -16.56
CA LEU A 8 -1.37 -15.02 -17.87
C LEU A 8 0.01 -15.66 -17.68
N THR A 9 0.10 -16.95 -18.00
CA THR A 9 1.35 -17.67 -18.22
C THR A 9 1.81 -17.38 -19.65
N GLY A 10 3.06 -16.95 -19.84
CA GLY A 10 3.59 -16.85 -21.19
C GLY A 10 4.95 -16.18 -21.33
N ALA A 11 5.96 -17.04 -21.51
CA ALA A 11 7.15 -16.90 -22.35
C ALA A 11 8.19 -15.79 -22.10
N ASN A 12 9.43 -16.26 -22.10
CA ASN A 12 10.70 -15.57 -21.98
C ASN A 12 11.05 -14.81 -23.27
N GLU A 13 11.65 -13.61 -23.17
CA GLU A 13 12.92 -13.24 -23.83
C GLU A 13 13.35 -11.79 -23.54
N GLY A 14 14.63 -11.63 -23.18
CA GLY A 14 15.42 -10.40 -23.35
C GLY A 14 15.41 -9.39 -22.20
N SER A 15 16.13 -9.65 -21.10
CA SER A 15 16.44 -8.60 -20.11
C SER A 15 17.94 -8.34 -20.00
N THR A 16 18.33 -7.11 -20.34
CA THR A 16 19.54 -6.45 -19.82
C THR A 16 19.61 -6.69 -18.32
N LEU A 17 20.73 -7.24 -17.83
CA LEU A 17 20.95 -7.56 -16.42
C LEU A 17 21.07 -6.27 -15.59
N GLU A 18 19.94 -5.67 -15.26
CA GLU A 18 19.84 -4.73 -14.15
C GLU A 18 20.15 -5.49 -12.86
N ARG A 19 21.23 -5.08 -12.17
CA ARG A 19 21.67 -5.70 -10.93
C ARG A 19 20.57 -5.56 -9.89
N SER A 20 19.94 -6.67 -9.53
CA SER A 20 18.90 -6.73 -8.50
C SER A 20 19.46 -6.19 -7.18
N GLU A 21 18.96 -5.05 -6.73
CA GLU A 21 19.29 -4.51 -5.42
C GLU A 21 18.46 -5.25 -4.36
N THR A 22 19.09 -5.63 -3.25
CA THR A 22 18.34 -6.22 -2.13
C THR A 22 17.38 -5.16 -1.57
N PRO A 23 16.07 -5.46 -1.49
CA PRO A 23 15.11 -4.59 -0.83
C PRO A 23 15.54 -4.35 0.62
N PRO A 24 15.28 -3.16 1.18
CA PRO A 24 15.46 -2.96 2.62
C PRO A 24 14.54 -3.90 3.42
N ASN A 25 14.79 -4.01 4.72
CA ASN A 25 13.85 -4.67 5.62
C ASN A 25 12.46 -4.01 5.53
N PRO A 26 11.37 -4.75 5.81
CA PRO A 26 10.03 -4.20 5.84
C PRO A 26 9.98 -2.90 6.66
N SER A 27 9.40 -1.87 6.05
CA SER A 27 9.35 -0.54 6.63
C SER A 27 7.96 0.07 6.46
N ILE A 28 7.72 1.11 7.26
CA ILE A 28 6.53 1.94 7.15
C ILE A 28 6.84 3.09 6.19
N VAL A 29 6.13 3.14 5.07
CA VAL A 29 6.25 4.18 4.05
C VAL A 29 4.98 5.02 4.10
N ILE A 30 4.90 5.87 5.12
CA ILE A 30 3.81 6.82 5.30
C ILE A 30 4.40 8.23 5.53
N PRO A 31 3.78 9.30 5.00
CA PRO A 31 4.33 10.66 5.09
C PRO A 31 3.96 11.39 6.39
N PHE A 32 3.40 10.68 7.37
CA PHE A 32 2.88 11.25 8.61
C PHE A 32 3.62 10.67 9.81
N SER A 33 4.00 11.52 10.75
CA SER A 33 4.48 11.08 12.07
C SER A 33 3.33 10.50 12.89
N ARG A 34 3.66 9.59 13.82
CA ARG A 34 2.70 9.11 14.81
C ARG A 34 2.32 10.27 15.73
N ASP A 35 1.03 10.45 15.93
CA ASP A 35 0.51 11.39 16.91
C ASP A 35 0.65 10.78 18.31
N THR A 36 1.46 11.40 19.18
CA THR A 36 1.67 10.95 20.55
C THR A 36 0.50 11.25 21.46
N ASP A 37 -0.36 12.20 21.07
CA ASP A 37 -1.54 12.63 21.82
C ASP A 37 -2.81 11.94 21.30
N PHE A 38 -2.67 10.92 20.44
CA PHE A 38 -3.79 10.17 19.90
C PHE A 38 -4.61 9.53 21.02
N VAL A 39 -5.89 9.91 21.11
CA VAL A 39 -6.85 9.31 22.04
C VAL A 39 -7.74 8.32 21.30
N GLU A 40 -7.57 7.04 21.63
CA GLU A 40 -8.43 5.98 21.11
C GLU A 40 -9.87 6.12 21.65
N ARG A 41 -10.84 6.04 20.74
CA ARG A 41 -12.26 6.11 21.09
C ARG A 41 -12.92 4.75 20.84
N GLY A 42 -13.30 4.09 21.93
CA GLY A 42 -14.00 2.80 21.88
C GLY A 42 -13.14 1.69 21.26
N THR A 43 -13.77 0.81 20.50
CA THR A 43 -13.15 -0.43 19.97
C THR A 43 -12.84 -0.36 18.48
N ILE A 44 -12.78 0.84 17.90
CA ILE A 44 -12.71 1.00 16.43
C ILE A 44 -11.40 0.43 15.87
N LEU A 45 -10.24 0.71 16.48
CA LEU A 45 -8.96 0.17 16.01
C LEU A 45 -8.91 -1.36 16.13
N ASP A 46 -9.48 -1.92 17.19
CA ASP A 46 -9.61 -3.38 17.34
C ASP A 46 -10.47 -3.98 16.22
N GLN A 47 -11.60 -3.35 15.88
CA GLN A 47 -12.44 -3.80 14.78
C GLN A 47 -11.72 -3.71 13.43
N ILE A 48 -10.94 -2.64 13.20
CA ILE A 48 -10.11 -2.51 11.99
C ILE A 48 -9.11 -3.67 11.95
N TYR A 49 -8.41 -3.92 13.07
CA TYR A 49 -7.45 -5.00 13.16
C TYR A 49 -8.07 -6.36 12.85
N GLN A 50 -9.20 -6.70 13.48
CA GLN A 50 -9.89 -7.97 13.24
C GLN A 50 -10.37 -8.14 11.80
N LYS A 51 -10.77 -7.06 11.13
CA LYS A 51 -11.17 -7.12 9.72
C LYS A 51 -9.97 -7.26 8.78
N CYS A 52 -8.84 -6.66 9.13
CA CYS A 52 -7.62 -6.65 8.32
C CYS A 52 -6.69 -7.87 8.55
N THR A 53 -6.94 -8.71 9.56
CA THR A 53 -6.13 -9.92 9.82
C THR A 53 -6.32 -11.01 8.75
N VAL A 54 -7.44 -11.00 8.04
CA VAL A 54 -7.70 -11.93 6.94
C VAL A 54 -6.90 -11.49 5.71
N SER A 55 -6.05 -12.38 5.18
CA SER A 55 -5.25 -12.07 3.99
C SER A 55 -6.14 -11.71 2.80
N GLY A 56 -5.79 -10.64 2.08
CA GLY A 56 -6.59 -10.11 0.97
C GLY A 56 -7.88 -9.37 1.36
N SER A 57 -8.13 -9.17 2.66
CA SER A 57 -9.27 -8.39 3.14
C SER A 57 -9.22 -6.94 2.66
N ARG A 58 -10.41 -6.33 2.58
CA ARG A 58 -10.59 -4.92 2.22
C ARG A 58 -11.54 -4.28 3.22
N THR A 59 -11.07 -3.26 3.91
CA THR A 59 -11.84 -2.54 4.92
C THR A 59 -11.89 -1.06 4.55
N ALA A 60 -13.11 -0.51 4.49
CA ALA A 60 -13.31 0.92 4.26
C ALA A 60 -13.68 1.61 5.58
N LEU A 61 -13.04 2.75 5.85
CA LEU A 61 -13.44 3.67 6.91
C LEU A 61 -14.39 4.71 6.32
N VAL A 62 -15.65 4.70 6.75
CA VAL A 62 -16.70 5.60 6.25
C VAL A 62 -17.24 6.44 7.39
N GLY A 63 -17.41 7.73 7.14
CA GLY A 63 -17.90 8.68 8.14
C GLY A 63 -17.76 10.12 7.66
N LEU A 64 -18.38 11.04 8.38
CA LEU A 64 -18.40 12.46 8.07
C LEU A 64 -16.99 13.05 7.93
N GLY A 65 -16.89 14.16 7.19
CA GLY A 65 -15.65 14.95 7.12
C GLY A 65 -15.19 15.37 8.52
N GLY A 66 -13.88 15.35 8.76
CA GLY A 66 -13.31 15.80 10.04
C GLY A 66 -13.44 14.83 11.22
N VAL A 67 -14.11 13.67 11.10
CA VAL A 67 -14.27 12.71 12.21
C VAL A 67 -12.98 11.96 12.61
N GLY A 68 -11.87 12.18 11.89
CA GLY A 68 -10.57 11.57 12.23
C GLY A 68 -10.26 10.23 11.56
N LYS A 69 -10.88 9.91 10.41
CA LYS A 69 -10.62 8.64 9.68
C LYS A 69 -9.14 8.44 9.32
N SER A 70 -8.50 9.48 8.78
CA SER A 70 -7.08 9.41 8.42
C SER A 70 -6.19 9.27 9.65
N GLN A 71 -6.56 9.88 10.79
CA GLN A 71 -5.85 9.67 12.06
C GLN A 71 -5.97 8.23 12.58
N LEU A 72 -7.16 7.61 12.45
CA LEU A 72 -7.34 6.19 12.74
C LEU A 72 -6.46 5.31 11.84
N ALA A 73 -6.35 5.63 10.54
CA ALA A 73 -5.50 4.89 9.61
C ALA A 73 -4.00 5.04 9.94
N ILE A 74 -3.55 6.23 10.34
CA ILE A 74 -2.17 6.49 10.79
C ILE A 74 -1.86 5.67 12.05
N GLU A 75 -2.71 5.72 13.08
CA GLU A 75 -2.47 4.95 14.30
C GLU A 75 -2.52 3.44 14.04
N TYR A 76 -3.43 2.97 13.18
CA TYR A 76 -3.46 1.58 12.74
C TYR A 76 -2.15 1.15 12.05
N ALA A 77 -1.57 1.99 11.20
CA ALA A 77 -0.29 1.73 10.55
C ALA A 77 0.83 1.55 11.58
N TYR A 78 0.97 2.50 12.52
CA TYR A 78 2.00 2.41 13.55
C TYR A 78 1.83 1.18 14.46
N ARG A 79 0.60 0.89 14.91
CA ARG A 79 0.35 -0.31 15.72
C ARG A 79 0.60 -1.61 14.97
N THR A 80 0.34 -1.63 13.66
CA THR A 80 0.65 -2.80 12.81
C THR A 80 2.16 -3.02 12.73
N ARG A 81 2.94 -1.95 12.54
CA ARG A 81 4.41 -2.00 12.54
C ARG A 81 4.94 -2.52 13.88
N ASP A 82 4.41 -2.02 14.99
CA ASP A 82 4.86 -2.42 16.33
C ASP A 82 4.57 -3.90 16.61
N ARG A 83 3.42 -4.40 16.15
CA ARG A 83 3.00 -5.81 16.35
C ARG A 83 3.63 -6.79 15.38
N SER A 84 3.91 -6.35 14.15
CA SER A 84 4.44 -7.17 13.06
C SER A 84 5.47 -6.36 12.27
N PRO A 85 6.70 -6.23 12.80
CA PRO A 85 7.78 -5.47 12.16
C PRO A 85 8.17 -5.99 10.77
N GLU A 86 7.79 -7.23 10.44
CA GLU A 86 7.98 -7.88 9.14
C GLU A 86 6.89 -7.54 8.10
N THR A 87 5.84 -6.82 8.50
CA THR A 87 4.76 -6.40 7.59
C THR A 87 5.10 -5.04 6.97
N TRP A 88 5.08 -4.96 5.64
CA TRP A 88 5.18 -3.69 4.92
C TRP A 88 3.93 -2.85 5.11
N ILE A 89 4.09 -1.54 5.24
CA ILE A 89 2.95 -0.62 5.27
C ILE A 89 3.18 0.48 4.25
N PHE A 90 2.27 0.58 3.29
CA PHE A 90 2.33 1.54 2.21
C PHE A 90 1.17 2.51 2.30
N TRP A 91 1.45 3.80 2.14
CA TRP A 91 0.45 4.85 2.01
C TRP A 91 0.32 5.30 0.56
N VAL A 92 -0.92 5.37 0.07
CA VAL A 92 -1.22 5.87 -1.27
C VAL A 92 -2.21 7.02 -1.17
N HIS A 93 -1.80 8.17 -1.71
CA HIS A 93 -2.68 9.31 -1.87
C HIS A 93 -3.57 9.12 -3.10
N ALA A 94 -4.84 8.82 -2.87
CA ALA A 94 -5.82 8.53 -3.90
C ALA A 94 -6.72 9.75 -4.20
N SER A 95 -6.20 10.96 -4.06
CA SER A 95 -6.96 12.19 -4.32
C SER A 95 -7.08 12.54 -5.81
N ASN A 96 -6.18 12.03 -6.65
CA ASN A 96 -6.21 12.15 -8.11
C ASN A 96 -5.21 11.17 -8.75
N ALA A 97 -5.31 10.98 -10.07
CA ALA A 97 -4.46 10.07 -10.84
C ALA A 97 -2.95 10.33 -10.67
N ALA A 98 -2.52 11.59 -10.71
CA ALA A 98 -1.10 11.93 -10.61
C ALA A 98 -0.49 11.57 -9.25
N ARG A 99 -1.19 11.90 -8.14
CA ARG A 99 -0.76 11.52 -6.78
C ARG A 99 -0.83 10.02 -6.55
N PHE A 100 -1.82 9.36 -7.16
CA PHE A 100 -1.96 7.92 -7.10
C PHE A 100 -0.78 7.22 -7.80
N GLU A 101 -0.46 7.62 -9.03
CA GLU A 101 0.70 7.11 -9.78
C GLU A 101 2.03 7.38 -9.05
N GLN A 102 2.21 8.61 -8.54
CA GLN A 102 3.41 8.96 -7.79
C GLN A 102 3.58 8.06 -6.55
N SER A 103 2.50 7.79 -5.81
CA SER A 103 2.56 6.89 -4.66
C SER A 103 3.02 5.48 -5.05
N PHE A 104 2.60 4.97 -6.22
CA PHE A 104 3.06 3.69 -6.74
C PHE A 104 4.55 3.72 -7.14
N ARG A 105 5.03 4.83 -7.71
CA ARG A 105 6.46 5.03 -7.99
C ARG A 105 7.28 5.03 -6.70
N ASP A 106 6.77 5.67 -5.65
CA ASP A 106 7.43 5.73 -4.34
C ASP A 106 7.52 4.34 -3.70
N ILE A 107 6.44 3.54 -3.78
CA ILE A 107 6.45 2.12 -3.35
C ILE A 107 7.50 1.33 -4.13
N ALA A 108 7.49 1.42 -5.46
CA ALA A 108 8.44 0.70 -6.31
C ALA A 108 9.90 1.07 -6.00
N ASN A 109 10.16 2.35 -5.72
CA ASN A 109 11.46 2.85 -5.27
C ASN A 109 11.84 2.30 -3.90
N CYS A 110 10.93 2.33 -2.94
CA CYS A 110 11.16 1.83 -1.59
C CYS A 110 11.56 0.35 -1.58
N VAL A 111 10.80 -0.49 -2.29
CA VAL A 111 11.02 -1.94 -2.35
C VAL A 111 11.99 -2.36 -3.46
N LYS A 112 12.60 -1.37 -4.14
CA LYS A 112 13.63 -1.52 -5.16
C LYS A 112 13.24 -2.48 -6.30
N ILE A 113 12.03 -2.34 -6.82
CA ILE A 113 11.56 -3.17 -7.95
C ILE A 113 12.47 -2.95 -9.18
N PRO A 114 12.95 -4.01 -9.86
CA PRO A 114 13.65 -3.88 -11.13
C PRO A 114 12.79 -3.18 -12.19
N GLY A 115 13.39 -2.33 -13.02
CA GLY A 115 12.66 -1.60 -14.06
C GLY A 115 11.88 -0.37 -13.57
N ARG A 116 11.85 -0.09 -12.26
CA ARG A 116 11.15 1.08 -11.69
C ARG A 116 11.62 2.45 -12.20
N GLN A 117 12.88 2.53 -12.67
CA GLN A 117 13.45 3.77 -13.21
C GLN A 117 13.10 3.99 -14.69
N ASN A 118 12.52 2.99 -15.35
CA ASN A 118 12.06 3.15 -16.73
C ASN A 118 10.76 3.96 -16.74
N LEU A 119 10.81 5.16 -17.31
CA LEU A 119 9.66 6.06 -17.43
C LEU A 119 8.50 5.47 -18.24
N GLN A 120 8.79 4.53 -19.16
CA GLN A 120 7.80 3.83 -19.98
C GLN A 120 7.24 2.57 -19.31
N ALA A 121 7.79 2.17 -18.16
CA ALA A 121 7.27 1.00 -17.45
C ALA A 121 5.90 1.29 -16.86
N ASN A 122 5.00 0.32 -16.97
CA ASN A 122 3.73 0.35 -16.25
C ASN A 122 3.99 0.10 -14.76
N ILE A 123 4.09 1.21 -14.00
CA ILE A 123 4.42 1.16 -12.58
C ILE A 123 3.36 0.40 -11.75
N PHE A 124 2.09 0.49 -12.15
CA PHE A 124 1.01 -0.22 -11.47
C PHE A 124 1.19 -1.73 -11.58
N GLN A 125 1.52 -2.22 -12.78
CA GLN A 125 1.77 -3.64 -13.01
C GLN A 125 2.97 -4.13 -12.17
N LEU A 126 4.08 -3.38 -12.18
CA LEU A 126 5.28 -3.72 -11.41
C LEU A 126 4.99 -3.85 -9.91
N VAL A 127 4.28 -2.89 -9.32
CA VAL A 127 3.92 -2.92 -7.90
C VAL A 127 2.91 -4.03 -7.61
N CYS A 128 1.90 -4.22 -8.47
CA CYS A 128 0.92 -5.29 -8.30
C CYS A 128 1.58 -6.66 -8.30
N ASP A 129 2.52 -6.92 -9.21
CA ASP A 129 3.24 -8.18 -9.29
C ASP A 129 4.14 -8.40 -8.07
N TRP A 130 4.73 -7.33 -7.54
CA TRP A 130 5.47 -7.39 -6.29
C TRP A 130 4.56 -7.72 -5.10
N LEU A 131 3.39 -7.08 -4.99
CA LEU A 131 2.42 -7.29 -3.90
C LEU A 131 1.79 -8.69 -3.93
N ARG A 132 1.66 -9.30 -5.11
CA ARG A 132 1.13 -10.66 -5.28
C ARG A 132 2.15 -11.76 -4.96
N ASN A 133 3.43 -11.41 -4.82
CA ASN A 133 4.47 -12.39 -4.58
C ASN A 133 4.62 -12.65 -3.08
N ASP A 134 4.06 -13.77 -2.60
CA ASP A 134 4.09 -14.16 -1.18
C ASP A 134 5.50 -14.22 -0.57
N ARG A 135 6.54 -14.39 -1.41
CA ARG A 135 7.95 -14.36 -0.95
C ARG A 135 8.43 -12.98 -0.54
N LYS A 136 7.67 -11.92 -0.82
CA LYS A 136 7.98 -10.52 -0.44
C LYS A 136 7.47 -10.13 0.93
N GLY A 137 6.74 -11.03 1.59
CA GLY A 137 6.22 -10.83 2.94
C GLY A 137 4.82 -10.22 2.95
N LYS A 138 4.31 -9.99 4.16
CA LYS A 138 2.99 -9.40 4.37
C LYS A 138 3.03 -7.91 4.07
N TRP A 139 1.90 -7.36 3.65
CA TRP A 139 1.77 -5.94 3.42
C TRP A 139 0.38 -5.43 3.78
N VAL A 140 0.31 -4.14 4.09
CA VAL A 140 -0.90 -3.35 4.23
C VAL A 140 -0.77 -2.16 3.29
N LEU A 141 -1.81 -1.91 2.49
CA LEU A 141 -1.92 -0.77 1.60
C LEU A 141 -3.06 0.12 2.08
N ILE A 142 -2.73 1.35 2.49
CA ILE A 142 -3.70 2.34 2.95
C ILE A 142 -3.94 3.32 1.79
N LEU A 143 -5.19 3.39 1.32
CA LEU A 143 -5.63 4.37 0.34
C LEU A 143 -6.34 5.51 1.08
N ASP A 144 -5.79 6.71 1.02
CA ASP A 144 -6.35 7.90 1.69
C ASP A 144 -6.87 8.91 0.67
N ASN A 145 -7.89 9.68 1.07
CA ASN A 145 -8.52 10.72 0.26
C ASN A 145 -9.16 10.20 -1.07
N MET A 146 -9.78 9.03 -1.03
CA MET A 146 -10.55 8.44 -2.14
C MET A 146 -11.91 9.14 -2.33
N ASP A 147 -11.91 10.43 -2.69
CA ASP A 147 -13.14 11.20 -2.87
C ASP A 147 -13.74 11.05 -4.27
N ASP A 148 -12.88 10.85 -5.28
CA ASP A 148 -13.27 10.65 -6.69
C ASP A 148 -12.75 9.30 -7.17
N ALA A 149 -13.59 8.27 -7.16
CA ALA A 149 -13.21 6.95 -7.67
C ALA A 149 -13.18 6.89 -9.21
N GLY A 150 -13.51 7.98 -9.93
CA GLY A 150 -13.62 8.01 -11.39
C GLY A 150 -12.30 7.79 -12.11
N PHE A 151 -11.17 8.08 -11.47
CA PHE A 151 -9.84 7.85 -12.05
C PHE A 151 -9.28 6.43 -11.81
N LEU A 152 -10.00 5.60 -11.04
CA LEU A 152 -9.60 4.22 -10.73
C LEU A 152 -10.18 3.19 -11.72
N VAL A 153 -10.85 3.66 -12.78
CA VAL A 153 -11.56 2.87 -13.80
C VAL A 153 -10.65 2.56 -14.98
#